data_AF-A0ABD2TTE9-F1
#
_entry.id   AF-A0ABD2TTE9-F1
#
_cell.length_a   1.000
_cell.length_b   1.000
_cell.length_c   1.000
_cell.angle_alpha   90.00
_cell.angle_beta   90.00
_cell.angle_gamma   90.00
#
_symmetry.space_group_name_H-M   'P 1'
#
loop_
_entity.id
_entity.type
_entity.pdbx_description
1 polymer ?
#
loop_
_entity_poly.entity_id
_entity_poly.type
_entity_poly.pdbx_seq_one_letter_code
_entity_poly.pdbx_strand_id
1 'polypeptide(L)'
;MELKFAHIIVFFLLATSFETLMARKESDEPEVIELLKGFQCKGKLRWPELIGVPTKLAKGIIEKENSLISNVHILLNGSPVTLDLRCDRVRLFDNILGYVVDIPVVG
;
A
#
# COMPACT_ATOMS: atom_id res chain seq x y z
N MET A 1 -41.05 16.15 50.82
CA MET A 1 -40.52 14.87 50.33
C MET A 1 -39.60 15.14 49.13
N GLU A 2 -38.89 16.28 49.10
CA GLU A 2 -38.52 16.90 47.81
C GLU A 2 -37.05 16.67 47.38
N LEU A 3 -36.12 16.58 48.33
CA LEU A 3 -34.69 16.50 48.04
C LEU A 3 -34.27 15.16 47.40
N LYS A 4 -34.99 14.08 47.72
CA LYS A 4 -34.74 12.73 47.17
C LYS A 4 -35.18 12.64 45.70
N PHE A 5 -36.29 13.29 45.35
CA PHE A 5 -36.75 13.33 43.96
C PHE A 5 -35.86 14.22 43.09
N ALA A 6 -35.34 15.33 43.62
CA ALA A 6 -34.40 16.18 42.89
C ALA A 6 -33.13 15.43 42.47
N HIS A 7 -32.55 14.60 43.35
CA HIS A 7 -31.37 13.79 43.01
C HIS A 7 -31.68 12.73 41.96
N ILE A 8 -32.84 12.10 42.04
CA ILE A 8 -33.29 11.11 41.05
C ILE A 8 -33.45 11.78 39.68
N ILE A 9 -34.08 12.95 39.63
CA ILE A 9 -34.26 13.71 38.39
C ILE A 9 -32.91 14.15 37.81
N VAL A 10 -31.98 14.66 38.63
CA VAL A 10 -30.63 15.02 38.16
C VAL A 10 -29.89 13.80 37.63
N PHE A 11 -29.97 12.66 38.31
CA PHE A 11 -29.35 11.42 37.85
C PHE A 11 -29.94 10.94 36.51
N PHE A 12 -31.26 11.00 36.33
CA PHE A 12 -31.90 10.66 35.06
C PHE A 12 -31.53 11.64 33.94
N LEU A 13 -31.47 12.96 34.22
CA LEU A 13 -31.03 13.96 33.24
C LEU A 13 -29.54 13.80 32.88
N LEU A 14 -28.70 13.40 33.83
CA LEU A 14 -27.29 13.09 33.56
C LEU A 14 -27.16 11.82 32.70
N ALA A 15 -27.97 10.80 32.98
CA ALA A 15 -27.97 9.55 32.23
C ALA A 15 -28.42 9.75 30.77
N THR A 16 -29.48 10.54 30.52
CA THR A 16 -29.92 10.83 29.14
C THR A 16 -28.93 11.70 28.37
N SER A 17 -28.23 12.62 29.05
CA SER A 17 -27.09 13.36 28.50
C SER A 17 -25.95 12.42 28.08
N PHE A 18 -25.60 11.44 28.91
CA PHE A 18 -24.56 10.46 28.59
C PHE A 18 -24.90 9.61 27.36
N GLU A 19 -26.15 9.16 27.23
CA GLU A 19 -26.58 8.42 26.03
C GLU A 19 -26.44 9.26 24.75
N THR A 20 -26.75 10.57 24.79
CA THR A 20 -26.53 11.45 23.64
C THR A 20 -25.05 11.67 23.30
N LEU A 21 -24.14 11.56 24.29
CA LEU A 21 -22.69 11.66 24.05
C LEU A 21 -22.12 10.37 23.46
N MET A 22 -22.62 9.21 23.86
CA MET A 22 -22.24 7.91 23.31
C MET A 22 -22.86 7.63 21.94
N ALA A 23 -23.91 8.38 21.56
CA ALA A 23 -24.52 8.32 20.24
C ALA A 23 -23.74 9.04 19.13
N ARG A 24 -22.51 9.52 19.38
CA ARG A 24 -21.59 9.83 18.28
C ARG A 24 -21.23 8.53 17.59
N LYS A 25 -22.01 8.24 16.55
CA LYS A 25 -21.72 7.26 15.51
C LYS A 25 -20.26 7.42 15.09
N GLU A 26 -19.43 6.48 15.51
CA GLU A 26 -18.21 6.10 14.81
C GLU A 26 -18.67 5.89 13.36
N SER A 27 -18.24 6.76 12.45
CA SER A 27 -18.50 6.58 11.04
C SER A 27 -17.74 5.33 10.62
N ASP A 28 -18.44 4.21 10.63
CA ASP A 28 -18.04 2.94 10.02
C ASP A 28 -17.82 3.15 8.51
N GLU A 29 -16.68 3.71 8.14
CA GLU A 29 -16.00 3.43 6.87
C GLU A 29 -14.54 3.90 6.98
N PRO A 30 -13.53 3.05 6.75
CA PRO A 30 -12.16 3.48 6.94
C PRO A 30 -11.79 4.38 5.76
N GLU A 31 -11.61 5.66 6.00
CA GLU A 31 -10.97 6.65 5.10
C GLU A 31 -9.64 6.11 4.52
N VAL A 32 -9.00 5.19 5.27
CA VAL A 32 -7.81 4.43 4.87
C VAL A 32 -7.99 3.59 3.60
N ILE A 33 -9.18 3.01 3.35
CA ILE A 33 -9.44 2.20 2.15
C ILE A 33 -9.55 3.09 0.89
N GLU A 34 -10.04 4.32 1.04
CA GLU A 34 -10.14 5.28 -0.07
C GLU A 34 -8.76 5.81 -0.50
N LEU A 35 -7.86 6.06 0.46
CA LEU A 35 -6.46 6.42 0.19
C LEU A 35 -5.69 5.29 -0.52
N LEU A 36 -5.94 4.03 -0.17
CA LEU A 36 -5.28 2.87 -0.79
C LEU A 36 -5.80 2.56 -2.20
N LYS A 37 -7.03 2.98 -2.55
CA LYS A 37 -7.57 2.83 -3.91
C LYS A 37 -6.76 3.58 -4.97
N GLY A 38 -6.05 4.66 -4.60
CA GLY A 38 -5.25 5.46 -5.53
C GLY A 38 -3.91 4.83 -5.93
N PHE A 39 -3.40 3.87 -5.16
CA PHE A 39 -2.03 3.35 -5.33
C PHE A 39 -1.99 1.87 -5.74
N GLN A 40 -2.92 1.43 -6.59
CA GLN A 40 -2.90 0.08 -7.11
C GLN A 40 -2.25 0.04 -8.50
N CYS A 41 -0.99 -0.45 -8.56
CA CYS A 41 -0.33 -0.71 -9.83
C CYS A 41 -1.08 -1.79 -10.61
N LYS A 42 -1.17 -1.63 -11.93
CA LYS A 42 -1.90 -2.54 -12.83
C LYS A 42 -0.95 -3.46 -13.59
N GLY A 43 -1.48 -4.58 -14.07
CA GLY A 43 -0.73 -5.59 -14.83
C GLY A 43 0.06 -6.53 -13.94
N LYS A 44 0.97 -7.31 -14.55
CA LYS A 44 1.89 -8.19 -13.82
C LYS A 44 2.89 -7.33 -13.04
N LEU A 45 3.13 -7.68 -11.78
CA LEU A 45 3.94 -6.86 -10.86
C LEU A 45 5.25 -7.51 -10.43
N ARG A 46 5.45 -8.80 -10.70
CA ARG A 46 6.59 -9.59 -10.21
C ARG A 46 6.97 -10.65 -11.24
N TRP A 47 8.26 -10.94 -11.36
CA TRP A 47 8.81 -11.90 -12.33
C TRP A 47 9.81 -12.89 -11.69
N PRO A 48 9.38 -13.75 -10.75
CA PRO A 48 10.28 -14.71 -10.11
C PRO A 48 11.00 -15.65 -11.09
N GLU A 49 10.38 -15.93 -12.25
CA GLU A 49 10.94 -16.76 -13.32
C GLU A 49 12.13 -16.14 -14.05
N LEU A 50 12.41 -14.84 -13.85
CA LEU A 50 13.51 -14.16 -14.54
C LEU A 50 14.85 -14.24 -13.78
N ILE A 51 14.90 -14.82 -12.57
CA ILE A 51 16.17 -15.08 -11.90
C ILE A 51 17.05 -15.98 -12.78
N GLY A 52 18.29 -15.58 -13.01
CA GLY A 52 19.23 -16.31 -13.86
C GLY A 52 19.03 -16.08 -15.37
N VAL A 53 18.11 -15.21 -15.78
CA VAL A 53 17.94 -14.79 -17.18
C VAL A 53 18.91 -13.63 -17.49
N PRO A 54 19.50 -13.56 -18.70
CA PRO A 54 20.28 -12.39 -19.11
C PRO A 54 19.47 -11.10 -19.01
N THR A 55 20.02 -10.07 -18.36
CA THR A 55 19.22 -8.89 -17.98
C THR A 55 18.63 -8.13 -19.16
N LYS A 56 19.33 -8.12 -20.31
CA LYS A 56 18.83 -7.54 -21.56
C LYS A 56 17.60 -8.28 -22.10
N LEU A 57 17.56 -9.60 -21.96
CA LEU A 57 16.41 -10.41 -22.34
C LEU A 57 15.26 -10.22 -21.35
N ALA A 58 15.56 -10.25 -20.05
CA ALA A 58 14.59 -10.01 -18.98
C ALA A 58 13.87 -8.66 -19.14
N LYS A 59 14.60 -7.61 -19.51
CA LYS A 59 14.04 -6.29 -19.82
C LYS A 59 12.95 -6.36 -20.90
N GLY A 60 13.23 -7.02 -22.03
CA GLY A 60 12.26 -7.16 -23.12
C GLY A 60 11.03 -8.00 -22.72
N ILE A 61 11.20 -9.00 -21.85
CA ILE A 61 10.09 -9.79 -21.31
C ILE A 61 9.18 -8.92 -20.45
N ILE A 62 9.74 -8.11 -19.54
CA ILE A 62 8.97 -7.22 -18.65
C ILE A 62 8.16 -6.20 -19.45
N GLU A 63 8.81 -5.50 -20.38
CA GLU A 63 8.16 -4.48 -21.22
C GLU A 63 7.02 -5.08 -22.07
N LYS A 64 7.16 -6.34 -22.49
CA LYS A 64 6.13 -7.07 -23.24
C LYS A 64 4.98 -7.53 -22.35
N GLU A 65 5.25 -8.02 -21.16
CA GLU A 65 4.24 -8.60 -20.26
C GLU A 65 3.46 -7.53 -19.48
N ASN A 66 4.06 -6.37 -19.25
CA ASN A 66 3.37 -5.23 -18.67
C ASN A 66 3.78 -3.93 -19.38
N SER A 67 2.98 -3.54 -20.37
CA SER A 67 3.18 -2.34 -21.19
C SER A 67 3.02 -1.01 -20.43
N LEU A 68 2.61 -1.04 -19.16
CA LEU A 68 2.54 0.15 -18.30
C LEU A 68 3.90 0.53 -17.71
N ILE A 69 4.88 -0.37 -17.80
CA ILE A 69 6.24 -0.14 -17.33
C ILE A 69 7.01 0.55 -18.45
N SER A 70 7.28 1.84 -18.26
CA SER A 70 8.08 2.64 -19.18
C SER A 70 9.55 2.69 -18.78
N ASN A 71 9.88 2.35 -17.53
CA ASN A 71 11.20 2.53 -16.95
C ASN A 71 11.76 1.21 -16.40
N VAL A 72 12.50 0.47 -17.22
CA VAL A 72 13.28 -0.70 -16.77
C VAL A 72 14.76 -0.33 -16.64
N HIS A 73 15.24 -0.26 -15.39
CA HIS A 73 16.63 0.04 -15.07
C HIS A 73 17.41 -1.26 -14.84
N ILE A 74 18.64 -1.31 -15.36
CA ILE A 74 19.59 -2.39 -15.09
C ILE A 74 20.67 -1.83 -14.18
N LEU A 75 20.89 -2.48 -13.04
CA LEU A 75 21.78 -2.01 -11.97
C LEU A 75 22.60 -3.19 -11.45
N LEU A 76 23.86 -2.97 -11.09
CA LEU A 76 24.64 -3.98 -10.35
C LEU A 76 23.99 -4.27 -9.01
N ASN A 77 23.95 -5.54 -8.64
CA ASN A 77 23.46 -5.97 -7.34
C ASN A 77 24.20 -5.22 -6.21
N GLY A 78 23.44 -4.68 -5.26
CA GLY A 78 23.94 -3.81 -4.20
C GLY A 78 24.05 -2.32 -4.56
N SER A 79 23.69 -1.91 -5.79
CA SER A 79 23.62 -0.49 -6.14
C SER A 79 22.60 0.26 -5.27
N PRO A 80 22.92 1.47 -4.76
CA PRO A 80 21.97 2.27 -4.01
C PRO A 80 20.82 2.73 -4.92
N VAL A 81 19.59 2.67 -4.41
CA VAL A 81 18.38 3.05 -5.14
C VAL A 81 17.47 3.91 -4.27
N THR A 82 16.61 4.69 -4.91
CA THR A 82 15.59 5.48 -4.21
C THR A 82 14.48 4.57 -3.68
N LEU A 83 13.92 4.94 -2.52
CA LEU A 83 12.85 4.19 -1.83
C LEU A 83 11.43 4.70 -2.18
N ASP A 84 11.30 5.46 -3.27
CA ASP A 84 10.02 5.88 -3.83
C ASP A 84 9.30 4.70 -4.48
N LEU A 85 7.96 4.69 -4.44
CA LEU A 85 7.14 3.66 -5.07
C LEU A 85 6.63 4.17 -6.42
N ARG A 86 6.95 3.44 -7.51
CA ARG A 86 6.61 3.82 -8.88
C ARG A 86 6.04 2.64 -9.67
N CYS A 87 4.78 2.76 -10.09
CA CYS A 87 4.11 1.72 -10.88
C CYS A 87 4.65 1.57 -12.31
N ASP A 88 5.38 2.57 -12.81
CA ASP A 88 5.95 2.59 -14.16
C ASP A 88 7.39 2.06 -14.21
N ARG A 89 7.93 1.59 -13.07
CA ARG A 89 9.34 1.23 -12.92
C ARG A 89 9.53 -0.22 -12.50
N VAL A 90 10.53 -0.88 -13.09
CA VAL A 90 11.12 -2.12 -12.58
C VAL A 90 12.63 -1.96 -12.55
N ARG A 91 13.26 -2.42 -11.47
CA ARG A 91 14.71 -2.50 -11.34
C ARG A 91 15.15 -3.94 -11.51
N LEU A 92 16.05 -4.16 -12.46
CA LEU A 92 16.74 -5.41 -12.65
C LEU A 92 18.12 -5.32 -12.02
N PHE A 93 18.38 -6.18 -11.04
CA PHE A 93 19.69 -6.30 -10.42
C PHE A 93 20.50 -7.39 -11.12
N ASP A 94 21.61 -7.01 -11.74
CA ASP A 94 22.53 -7.92 -12.41
C ASP A 94 23.73 -8.29 -11.53
N ASN A 95 24.33 -9.43 -11.82
CA ASN A 95 25.69 -9.74 -11.38
C ASN A 95 26.71 -9.28 -12.43
N ILE A 96 27.98 -9.45 -12.12
CA ILE A 96 29.10 -9.13 -13.02
C ILE A 96 29.06 -9.90 -14.36
N LEU A 97 28.27 -10.96 -14.46
CA LEU A 97 28.08 -11.76 -15.67
C LEU A 97 26.87 -11.30 -16.50
N GLY A 98 26.10 -10.31 -16.03
CA GLY A 98 24.94 -9.76 -16.75
C GLY A 98 23.67 -10.60 -16.62
N TYR A 99 23.53 -11.35 -15.52
CA TYR A 99 22.34 -12.15 -15.21
C TYR A 99 21.58 -11.57 -14.02
N VAL A 100 20.25 -11.67 -14.07
CA VAL A 100 19.35 -11.25 -12.99
C VAL A 100 19.60 -12.11 -11.75
N VAL A 101 19.81 -11.46 -10.60
CA VAL A 101 20.06 -12.15 -9.32
C VAL A 101 19.00 -11.90 -8.25
N ASP A 102 18.10 -10.95 -8.48
CA ASP A 102 16.98 -10.66 -7.58
C ASP A 102 15.66 -10.68 -8.34
N ILE A 103 14.55 -10.93 -7.64
CA ILE A 103 13.22 -10.99 -8.23
C ILE A 103 12.87 -9.59 -8.75
N PRO A 104 12.63 -9.40 -10.06
CA PRO A 104 12.15 -8.13 -10.57
C PRO A 104 10.74 -7.86 -10.04
N VAL A 105 10.55 -6.66 -9.48
CA VAL A 105 9.28 -6.20 -8.91
C VAL A 105 9.00 -4.78 -9.38
N VAL A 106 7.72 -4.47 -9.64
CA VAL A 106 7.28 -3.10 -9.91
C VAL A 106 7.47 -2.25 -8.66
N GLY A 107 8.22 -1.15 -8.80
CA GLY A 107 8.60 -0.32 -7.66
C GLY A 107 9.59 0.77 -7.99
#